data_AF-A0A8E0S7F9-F1
#
_entry.id   AF-A0A8E0S7F9-F1
#
_cell.length_a   1.000
_cell.length_b   1.000
_cell.length_c   1.000
_cell.angle_alpha   90.00
_cell.angle_beta   90.00
_cell.angle_gamma   90.00
#
_symmetry.space_group_name_H-M   'P 1'
#
loop_
_entity.id
_entity.type
_entity.pdbx_description
1 polymer ?
#
loop_
_entity_poly.entity_id
_entity_poly.type
_entity_poly.pdbx_seq_one_letter_code
_entity_poly.pdbx_strand_id
1 'polypeptide(L)'
;MDIFQLTVLELRGASDSSTSSNKMVCFYHTKLCKDVEYWNYNSNSGFFNERLRNTQQPSCHFPFERSGRRLPIVDIQGVGYLYTDLQIHTADGVGYSNGILVSRGMDFSFTVIALIHCVSG
;
A
#
# COMPACT_ATOMS: atom_id res chain seq x y z
N MET A 1 0.41 -14.44 3.80
CA MET A 1 0.16 -12.99 3.91
C MET A 1 -1.21 -12.79 3.32
N ASP A 2 -2.14 -12.25 4.08
CA ASP A 2 -3.52 -12.07 3.62
C ASP A 2 -3.77 -10.59 3.40
N ILE A 3 -4.41 -10.25 2.29
CA ILE A 3 -4.73 -8.87 1.90
C ILE A 3 -6.25 -8.76 1.86
N PHE A 4 -6.80 -7.73 2.51
CA PHE A 4 -8.23 -7.45 2.46
C PHE A 4 -8.68 -7.27 1.00
N GLN A 5 -9.80 -7.91 0.67
CA GLN A 5 -10.47 -7.64 -0.58
C GLN A 5 -10.95 -6.19 -0.61
N LEU A 6 -10.58 -5.50 -1.69
CA LEU A 6 -11.07 -4.18 -2.02
C LEU A 6 -12.19 -4.32 -3.06
N THR A 7 -13.30 -3.63 -2.84
CA THR A 7 -14.40 -3.55 -3.81
C THR A 7 -14.62 -2.10 -4.22
N VAL A 8 -14.82 -1.87 -5.51
CA VAL A 8 -15.22 -0.56 -6.06
C VAL A 8 -16.75 -0.50 -6.10
N LEU A 9 -17.32 0.52 -5.48
CA LEU A 9 -18.75 0.77 -5.42
C LEU A 9 -19.10 2.03 -6.21
N GLU A 10 -20.03 1.91 -7.16
CA GLU A 10 -20.67 3.04 -7.84
C GLU A 10 -21.98 3.37 -7.11
N LEU A 11 -22.10 4.55 -6.52
CA LEU A 11 -23.36 4.99 -5.89
C LEU A 11 -24.21 5.76 -6.89
N ARG A 12 -25.20 5.08 -7.48
CA ARG A 12 -26.16 5.70 -8.40
C ARG A 12 -27.25 6.42 -7.63
N GLY A 13 -27.40 7.72 -7.87
CA GLY A 13 -28.50 8.52 -7.32
C GLY A 13 -28.15 9.41 -6.12
N ALA A 14 -26.87 9.58 -5.79
CA ALA A 14 -26.45 10.74 -5.03
C ALA A 14 -26.72 11.98 -5.90
N SER A 15 -27.84 12.66 -5.66
CA SER A 15 -28.19 13.90 -6.33
C SER A 15 -27.15 14.95 -5.96
N ASP A 16 -26.26 15.26 -6.90
CA ASP A 16 -25.40 16.43 -6.78
C ASP A 16 -26.26 17.68 -6.64
N SER A 17 -26.00 18.48 -5.61
CA SER A 17 -26.57 19.82 -5.45
C SER A 17 -26.03 20.83 -6.45
N SER A 18 -25.20 20.41 -7.41
CA SER A 18 -24.63 21.25 -8.46
C SER A 18 -25.52 21.22 -9.71
N THR A 19 -26.22 22.33 -9.92
CA THR A 19 -26.89 22.69 -11.17
C THR A 19 -25.85 22.85 -12.29
N SER A 20 -25.37 21.75 -12.86
CA SER A 20 -24.52 21.76 -14.06
C SER A 20 -24.70 20.46 -14.83
N SER A 21 -24.79 20.56 -16.15
CA SER A 21 -25.18 19.53 -17.11
C SER A 21 -24.23 18.32 -17.25
N ASN A 22 -23.32 18.12 -16.31
CA ASN A 22 -22.46 16.94 -16.23
C ASN A 22 -22.77 16.18 -14.94
N LYS A 23 -23.64 15.17 -15.03
CA LYS A 23 -23.94 14.25 -13.93
C LYS A 23 -22.65 13.51 -13.53
N MET A 24 -22.09 13.83 -12.38
CA MET A 24 -20.85 13.21 -11.91
C MET A 24 -21.16 11.83 -11.34
N VAL A 25 -20.42 10.81 -11.79
CA VAL A 25 -20.53 9.46 -11.23
C VAL A 25 -19.44 9.31 -10.18
N CYS A 26 -19.85 9.03 -8.94
CA CYS A 26 -18.93 8.85 -7.82
C CYS A 26 -18.64 7.36 -7.59
N PHE A 27 -17.34 7.02 -7.57
CA PHE A 27 -16.83 5.70 -7.22
C PHE A 27 -16.17 5.75 -5.84
N TYR A 28 -16.37 4.69 -5.06
CA TYR A 28 -15.83 4.55 -3.71
C TYR A 28 -15.13 3.22 -3.56
N HIS A 29 -14.06 3.20 -2.76
CA HIS A 29 -13.44 1.96 -2.31
C HIS A 29 -14.04 1.55 -0.97
N THR A 30 -14.57 0.33 -0.89
CA THR A 30 -15.06 -0.25 0.35
C THR A 30 -14.14 -1.38 0.77
N LYS A 31 -13.79 -1.42 2.06
CA LYS A 31 -13.02 -2.47 2.70
C LYS A 31 -13.68 -2.90 4.01
N LEU A 32 -13.40 -4.12 4.45
CA LEU A 32 -13.86 -4.60 5.75
C LEU A 32 -13.15 -3.85 6.88
N CYS A 33 -13.91 -3.14 7.72
CA CYS A 33 -13.40 -2.55 8.94
C CYS A 33 -13.36 -3.61 10.04
N LYS A 34 -12.28 -3.64 10.84
CA LYS A 34 -12.18 -4.48 12.02
C LYS A 34 -11.98 -3.60 13.25
N ASP A 35 -12.68 -3.91 14.34
CA ASP A 35 -12.63 -3.17 15.62
C ASP A 35 -11.42 -3.57 16.49
N VAL A 36 -10.24 -3.60 15.89
CA VAL A 36 -8.99 -4.02 16.52
C VAL A 36 -7.85 -3.10 16.10
N GLU A 37 -6.77 -3.12 16.87
CA GLU A 37 -5.67 -2.17 16.72
C GLU A 37 -5.04 -2.25 15.32
N TYR A 38 -5.06 -1.11 14.64
CA TYR A 38 -4.53 -0.93 13.30
C TYR A 38 -3.10 -0.41 13.37
N TRP A 39 -2.21 -1.05 12.62
CA TRP A 39 -0.80 -0.72 12.60
C TRP A 39 -0.35 -0.27 11.21
N ASN A 40 0.48 0.77 11.17
CA ASN A 40 1.30 1.12 10.02
C ASN A 40 2.73 0.60 10.28
N TYR A 41 3.18 -0.34 9.46
CA TYR A 41 4.47 -1.02 9.60
C TYR A 41 5.58 -0.29 8.82
N ASN A 42 5.24 0.26 7.66
CA ASN A 42 6.09 1.13 6.86
C ASN A 42 5.25 2.01 5.93
N SER A 43 5.86 3.05 5.36
CA SER A 43 5.22 3.90 4.35
C SER A 43 5.94 3.89 3.01
N ASN A 44 5.25 4.27 1.95
CA ASN A 44 5.80 4.58 0.64
C ASN A 44 6.78 5.77 0.60
N SER A 45 6.87 6.56 1.68
CA SER A 45 7.79 7.70 1.82
C SER A 45 8.91 7.46 2.83
N GLY A 46 9.19 6.19 3.18
CA GLY A 46 10.35 5.82 4.01
C GLY A 46 10.15 5.79 5.52
N PHE A 47 8.94 6.03 6.05
CA PHE A 47 8.62 5.69 7.44
C PHE A 47 8.77 4.18 7.68
N PHE A 48 9.30 3.83 8.85
CA PHE A 48 9.57 2.45 9.24
C PHE A 48 9.33 2.26 10.74
N ASN A 49 8.53 1.25 11.10
CA ASN A 49 8.26 0.92 12.50
C ASN A 49 9.21 -0.17 13.00
N GLU A 50 10.24 0.24 13.75
CA GLU A 50 11.29 -0.64 14.24
C GLU A 50 10.79 -1.72 15.22
N ARG A 51 9.72 -1.43 15.98
CA ARG A 51 9.18 -2.35 17.00
C ARG A 51 8.52 -3.59 16.40
N LEU A 52 8.22 -3.56 15.09
CA LEU A 52 7.49 -4.60 14.37
C LEU A 52 8.37 -5.26 13.28
N ARG A 53 9.71 -5.13 13.42
CA ARG A 53 10.74 -5.61 12.47
C ARG A 53 10.58 -7.07 12.03
N ASN A 54 10.22 -7.96 12.95
CA ASN A 54 10.37 -9.41 12.72
C ASN A 54 9.11 -10.10 12.17
N THR A 55 7.94 -9.46 12.25
CA THR A 55 6.66 -10.16 12.07
C THR A 55 6.01 -9.83 10.73
N GLN A 56 6.13 -8.60 10.24
CA GLN A 56 5.45 -8.16 9.01
C GLN A 56 6.39 -7.64 7.92
N GLN A 57 7.63 -7.24 8.24
CA GLN A 57 8.55 -6.64 7.26
C GLN A 57 9.03 -7.62 6.16
N PRO A 58 9.28 -8.92 6.43
CA PRO A 58 9.67 -9.88 5.37
C PRO A 58 8.64 -10.01 4.24
N SER A 59 7.37 -9.60 4.47
CA SER A 59 6.34 -9.57 3.43
C SER A 59 6.64 -8.58 2.28
N CYS A 60 7.47 -7.57 2.50
CA CYS A 60 7.95 -6.66 1.45
C CYS A 60 9.14 -7.25 0.66
N HIS A 61 10.01 -7.97 1.36
CA HIS A 61 11.30 -8.44 0.86
C HIS A 61 11.14 -9.60 -0.14
N PHE A 62 10.36 -10.62 0.20
CA PHE A 62 10.14 -11.79 -0.67
C PHE A 62 9.62 -11.44 -2.08
N PRO A 63 8.52 -10.67 -2.25
CA PRO A 63 8.03 -10.30 -3.58
C PRO A 63 8.99 -9.38 -4.33
N PHE A 64 9.77 -8.55 -3.62
CA PHE A 64 10.78 -7.72 -4.25
C PHE A 64 11.89 -8.55 -4.90
N GLU A 65 12.44 -9.55 -4.19
CA GLU A 65 13.44 -10.45 -4.77
C GLU A 65 12.86 -11.27 -5.91
N ARG A 66 11.66 -11.82 -5.73
CA ARG A 66 10.98 -12.63 -6.77
C ARG A 66 10.61 -11.84 -8.02
N SER A 67 10.35 -10.54 -7.90
CA SER A 67 10.11 -9.65 -9.05
C SER A 67 11.40 -9.20 -9.76
N GLY A 68 12.57 -9.73 -9.36
CA GLY A 68 13.86 -9.29 -9.91
C GLY A 68 14.22 -7.88 -9.48
N ARG A 69 13.80 -7.46 -8.28
CA ARG A 69 14.05 -6.15 -7.68
C ARG A 69 13.38 -4.98 -8.40
N ARG A 70 12.18 -5.21 -8.97
CA ARG A 70 11.47 -4.23 -9.80
C ARG A 70 10.16 -3.73 -9.19
N LEU A 71 9.54 -4.55 -8.35
CA LEU A 71 8.21 -4.28 -7.79
C LEU A 71 8.27 -4.37 -6.26
N PRO A 72 8.86 -3.39 -5.57
CA PRO A 72 8.77 -3.33 -4.12
C PRO A 72 7.34 -3.04 -3.70
N ILE A 73 6.90 -3.75 -2.66
CA ILE A 73 5.63 -3.53 -1.98
C ILE A 73 5.91 -2.78 -0.69
N VAL A 74 5.23 -1.65 -0.49
CA VAL A 74 5.33 -0.74 0.66
C VAL A 74 3.92 -0.32 1.12
N ASP A 75 3.82 0.62 2.06
CA ASP A 75 2.56 0.92 2.78
C ASP A 75 1.96 -0.34 3.40
N ILE A 76 2.80 -1.15 4.05
CA ILE A 76 2.30 -2.30 4.80
C ILE A 76 1.56 -1.76 6.02
N GLN A 77 0.25 -1.96 6.03
CA GLN A 77 -0.62 -1.53 7.12
C GLN A 77 -1.82 -2.47 7.27
N GLY A 78 -2.34 -2.59 8.49
CA GLY A 78 -3.45 -3.50 8.78
C GLY A 78 -3.48 -3.98 10.22
N VAL A 79 -4.06 -5.16 10.42
CA VAL A 79 -4.28 -5.77 11.74
C VAL A 79 -3.64 -7.15 11.75
N GLY A 80 -2.62 -7.34 12.59
CA GLY A 80 -1.91 -8.61 12.71
C GLY A 80 -1.18 -8.99 11.40
N TYR A 81 -1.66 -10.05 10.72
CA TYR A 81 -1.12 -10.52 9.43
C TYR A 81 -2.06 -10.22 8.24
N LEU A 82 -3.09 -9.40 8.47
CA LEU A 82 -4.09 -9.04 7.49
C LEU A 82 -3.92 -7.58 7.09
N TYR A 83 -3.54 -7.35 5.84
CA TYR A 83 -3.09 -6.04 5.35
C TYR A 83 -4.07 -5.41 4.36
N THR A 84 -4.00 -4.10 4.21
CA THR A 84 -4.82 -3.31 3.28
C THR A 84 -4.04 -2.14 2.72
N ASP A 85 -4.54 -1.55 1.63
CA ASP A 85 -4.01 -0.30 1.06
C ASP A 85 -2.50 -0.32 0.81
N LEU A 86 -1.99 -1.45 0.31
CA LEU A 86 -0.59 -1.60 -0.09
C LEU A 86 -0.26 -0.71 -1.29
N GLN A 87 0.98 -0.25 -1.37
CA GLN A 87 1.51 0.49 -2.49
C GLN A 87 2.62 -0.30 -3.19
N ILE A 88 2.60 -0.29 -4.52
CA ILE A 88 3.67 -0.86 -5.35
C ILE A 88 4.39 0.29 -6.02
N HIS A 89 5.72 0.31 -5.95
CA HIS A 89 6.50 1.21 -6.81
C HIS A 89 6.98 0.47 -8.06
N THR A 90 7.10 1.22 -9.14
CA THR A 90 7.69 0.79 -10.41
C THR A 90 8.80 1.76 -10.80
N ALA A 91 9.80 1.28 -11.52
CA ALA A 91 10.93 2.09 -11.94
C ALA A 91 10.56 3.20 -12.93
N ASP A 92 9.53 2.98 -13.74
CA ASP A 92 9.00 3.95 -14.68
C ASP A 92 7.96 4.89 -14.06
N GLY A 93 7.54 4.64 -12.82
CA GLY A 93 6.49 5.41 -12.16
C GLY A 93 5.09 5.16 -12.71
N VAL A 94 4.91 4.18 -13.59
CA VAL A 94 3.64 3.91 -14.29
C VAL A 94 2.90 2.74 -13.64
N GLY A 95 1.56 2.84 -13.64
CA GLY A 95 0.66 1.83 -13.11
C GLY A 95 0.44 1.93 -11.60
N TYR A 96 -0.35 1.01 -11.06
CA TYR A 96 -0.56 0.72 -9.62
C TYR A 96 -1.07 1.81 -8.66
N SER A 97 -0.91 3.11 -8.91
CA SER A 97 -1.69 4.24 -8.34
C SER A 97 -0.94 5.57 -8.55
N ASN A 98 -1.56 6.68 -8.17
CA ASN A 98 -0.92 8.01 -8.10
C ASN A 98 0.04 8.17 -6.89
N GLY A 99 0.15 7.17 -6.01
CA GLY A 99 1.02 7.19 -4.83
C GLY A 99 2.49 6.88 -5.13
N ILE A 100 2.85 6.71 -6.41
CA ILE A 100 4.21 6.35 -6.81
C ILE A 100 5.13 7.59 -6.79
N LEU A 101 6.12 7.56 -5.89
CA LEU A 101 7.13 8.62 -5.75
C LEU A 101 8.35 8.42 -6.68
N VAL A 102 8.19 7.62 -7.75
CA VAL A 102 9.21 7.28 -8.77
C VAL A 102 10.56 6.92 -8.12
N SER A 103 11.66 7.59 -8.49
CA SER A 103 13.01 7.29 -8.01
C SER A 103 13.14 7.42 -6.50
N ARG A 104 12.52 8.45 -5.89
CA ARG A 104 12.52 8.60 -4.43
C ARG A 104 11.79 7.46 -3.74
N GLY A 105 10.65 7.03 -4.28
CA GLY A 105 9.89 5.89 -3.76
C GLY A 105 10.69 4.59 -3.81
N MET A 106 11.44 4.38 -4.90
CA MET A 106 12.36 3.25 -4.99
C MET A 106 13.47 3.33 -3.94
N ASP A 107 14.13 4.48 -3.76
CA ASP A 107 15.19 4.65 -2.76
C ASP A 107 14.70 4.39 -1.33
N PHE A 108 13.51 4.87 -1.00
CA PHE A 108 12.86 4.58 0.28
C PHE A 108 12.54 3.09 0.42
N SER A 109 12.03 2.47 -0.63
CA SER A 109 11.75 1.02 -0.65
C SER A 109 13.01 0.21 -0.44
N PHE A 110 14.11 0.57 -1.11
CA PHE A 110 15.41 -0.07 -0.91
C PHE A 110 15.90 0.08 0.52
N THR A 111 15.70 1.24 1.14
CA THR A 111 16.06 1.48 2.55
C THR A 111 15.27 0.58 3.49
N VAL A 112 13.94 0.51 3.32
CA VAL A 112 13.06 -0.37 4.10
C VAL A 112 13.46 -1.84 3.91
N ILE A 113 13.75 -2.27 2.68
CA ILE A 113 14.13 -3.65 2.35
C ILE A 113 15.54 -4.00 2.87
N ALA A 114 16.49 -3.08 2.79
CA ALA A 114 17.85 -3.26 3.29
C ALA A 114 17.90 -3.39 4.82
N LEU A 115 17.06 -2.65 5.54
CA LEU A 115 16.90 -2.78 7.00
C LEU A 115 16.45 -4.18 7.44
N ILE A 116 15.79 -4.94 6.55
CA ILE A 116 15.39 -6.34 6.78
C ILE A 116 16.59 -7.28 6.56
N HIS A 117 17.38 -7.06 5.51
CA HIS A 117 18.58 -7.87 5.21
C HIS A 117 19.64 -7.80 6.32
N CYS A 118 19.84 -6.64 6.96
CA CYS A 118 20.79 -6.49 8.08
C CYS A 118 20.43 -7.34 9.33
N VAL A 119 19.28 -7.99 9.37
CA VAL A 119 18.85 -8.88 10.47
C VAL A 119 18.95 -10.36 10.09
N SER A 120 19.21 -10.66 8.82
CA SER A 120 19.31 -12.04 8.29
C SER A 120 20.76 -12.56 8.22
N GLY A 121 21.72 -11.82 8.77
CA GLY A 121 23.16 -12.14 8.80
C GLY A 121 23.67 -12.31 10.21
#